data_AF-A0AAP4UDC0-F1
#
_entry.id   AF-A0AAP4UDC0-F1
#
_cell.length_a   1.000
_cell.length_b   1.000
_cell.length_c   1.000
_cell.angle_alpha   90.00
_cell.angle_beta   90.00
_cell.angle_gamma   90.00
#
_symmetry.space_group_name_H-M   'P 1'
#
loop_
_entity.id
_entity.type
_entity.pdbx_description
1 polymer ?
#
loop_
_entity_poly.entity_id
_entity_poly.type
_entity_poly.pdbx_seq_one_letter_code
_entity_poly.pdbx_strand_id
1 'polypeptide(L)'
;MLVMSFKERWRAAELASAIEKSLVNDPVWKASSNSRKSIDDISRKLASLVITDFRRIEPLPKTLTEAELLGAFFSGFSMLINNSVNQQTMTKTDYSIIALARGYALNIDLSHNQALLDHASSVIQVANNWDKHIRNVNQRRNTRFTV
;
A
#
# COMPACT_ATOMS: atom_id res chain seq x y z
N MET A 1 11.05 -0.50 18.45
CA MET A 1 11.28 -0.60 16.99
C MET A 1 12.09 -1.86 16.76
N LEU A 2 11.47 -2.95 16.31
CA LEU A 2 12.21 -4.20 16.04
C LEU A 2 13.15 -3.96 14.85
N VAL A 3 14.44 -4.00 15.12
CA VAL A 3 15.48 -3.83 14.10
C VAL A 3 15.40 -5.04 13.18
N MET A 4 15.03 -4.83 11.91
CA MET A 4 15.01 -5.90 10.91
C MET A 4 16.38 -6.56 10.83
N SER A 5 16.39 -7.89 10.79
CA SER A 5 17.61 -8.67 10.58
C SER A 5 18.23 -8.37 9.22
N PHE A 6 19.54 -8.60 9.06
CA PHE A 6 20.22 -8.43 7.77
C PHE A 6 19.52 -9.22 6.65
N LYS A 7 19.09 -10.46 6.94
CA LYS A 7 18.32 -11.29 6.01
C LYS A 7 17.00 -10.63 5.61
N GLU A 8 16.24 -10.08 6.55
CA GLU A 8 14.97 -9.40 6.25
C GLU A 8 15.19 -8.12 5.42
N ARG A 9 16.25 -7.36 5.70
CA ARG A 9 16.59 -6.16 4.92
C ARG A 9 16.95 -6.51 3.48
N TRP A 10 17.76 -7.55 3.28
CA TRP A 10 18.11 -8.03 1.95
C TRP A 10 16.87 -8.46 1.17
N ARG A 11 16.00 -9.27 1.80
CA ARG A 11 14.76 -9.73 1.17
C ARG A 11 13.79 -8.58 0.90
N ALA A 12 13.71 -7.58 1.77
CA ALA A 12 12.93 -6.38 1.50
C ALA A 12 13.46 -5.61 0.28
N ALA A 13 14.78 -5.57 0.07
CA ALA A 13 15.37 -4.96 -1.13
C ALA A 13 15.03 -5.77 -2.40
N GLU A 14 15.07 -7.10 -2.34
CA GLU A 14 14.66 -7.96 -3.45
C GLU A 14 13.17 -7.78 -3.80
N LEU A 15 12.31 -7.76 -2.78
CA LEU A 15 10.88 -7.52 -2.95
C LEU A 15 10.61 -6.10 -3.51
N ALA A 16 11.36 -5.08 -3.05
CA ALA A 16 11.25 -3.73 -3.58
C ALA A 16 11.58 -3.70 -5.08
N SER A 17 12.65 -4.39 -5.51
CA SER A 17 13.00 -4.49 -6.93
C SER A 17 11.92 -5.21 -7.75
N ALA A 18 11.30 -6.26 -7.18
CA ALA A 18 10.21 -6.98 -7.83
C ALA A 18 8.95 -6.11 -7.99
N ILE A 19 8.58 -5.37 -6.93
CA ILE A 19 7.47 -4.41 -6.95
C ILE A 19 7.73 -3.34 -8.01
N GLU A 20 8.91 -2.72 -8.01
CA GLU A 20 9.25 -1.65 -8.96
C GLU A 20 9.11 -2.11 -10.41
N LYS A 21 9.65 -3.29 -10.73
CA LYS A 21 9.59 -3.86 -12.09
C LYS A 21 8.17 -4.20 -12.54
N SER A 22 7.34 -4.70 -11.63
CA SER A 22 5.93 -4.94 -11.93
C SER A 22 5.17 -3.64 -12.13
N LEU A 23 5.42 -2.65 -11.26
CA LEU A 23 4.68 -1.40 -11.21
C LEU A 23 5.00 -0.47 -12.40
N VAL A 24 6.25 -0.45 -12.88
CA VAL A 24 6.70 0.54 -13.90
C VAL A 24 5.89 0.47 -15.20
N ASN A 25 5.42 -0.72 -15.56
CA ASN A 25 4.66 -0.96 -16.77
C ASN A 25 3.14 -0.98 -16.55
N ASP A 26 2.70 -0.98 -15.30
CA ASP A 26 1.30 -1.15 -14.93
C ASP A 26 0.44 0.07 -15.31
N PRO A 27 -0.79 -0.14 -15.81
CA PRO A 27 -1.72 0.94 -16.17
C PRO A 27 -2.05 1.89 -15.01
N VAL A 28 -2.22 1.37 -13.78
CA VAL A 28 -2.52 2.17 -12.58
C VAL A 28 -1.37 3.13 -12.30
N TRP A 29 -0.13 2.66 -12.41
CA TRP A 29 1.05 3.50 -12.22
C TRP A 29 1.17 4.57 -13.29
N LYS A 30 0.99 4.18 -14.56
CA LYS A 30 1.03 5.10 -15.71
C LYS A 30 -0.05 6.18 -15.63
N ALA A 31 -1.21 5.86 -15.07
CA ALA A 31 -2.29 6.80 -14.82
C ALA A 31 -2.10 7.64 -13.54
N SER A 32 -1.14 7.27 -12.67
CA SER A 32 -0.91 7.97 -11.42
C SER A 32 -0.22 9.33 -11.63
N SER A 33 -0.53 10.30 -10.77
CA SER A 33 0.13 11.60 -10.75
C SER A 33 1.49 11.58 -10.04
N ASN A 34 1.99 10.40 -9.67
CA ASN A 34 3.26 10.24 -8.98
C ASN A 34 4.44 10.43 -9.95
N SER A 35 5.54 11.00 -9.48
CA SER A 35 6.73 11.17 -10.33
C SER A 35 7.45 9.85 -10.53
N ARG A 36 8.16 9.66 -11.65
CA ARG A 36 8.97 8.45 -11.87
C ARG A 36 9.96 8.19 -10.73
N LYS A 37 10.55 9.23 -10.14
CA LYS A 37 11.49 9.11 -9.02
C LYS A 37 10.85 8.52 -7.75
N SER A 38 9.54 8.67 -7.58
CA SER A 38 8.82 8.16 -6.40
C SER A 38 8.58 6.65 -6.43
N ILE A 39 8.82 5.97 -7.55
CA ILE A 39 8.62 4.53 -7.66
C ILE A 39 9.54 3.76 -6.71
N ASP A 40 10.80 4.18 -6.58
CA ASP A 40 11.79 3.56 -5.68
C ASP A 40 11.37 3.74 -4.22
N ASP A 41 11.02 4.96 -3.82
CA ASP A 41 10.55 5.27 -2.45
C ASP A 41 9.30 4.46 -2.08
N ILE A 42 8.33 4.38 -3.00
CA ILE A 42 7.09 3.62 -2.82
C ILE A 42 7.39 2.13 -2.70
N SER A 43 8.20 1.59 -3.61
CA SER A 43 8.51 0.16 -3.65
C SER A 43 9.30 -0.29 -2.42
N ARG A 44 10.29 0.50 -1.97
CA ARG A 44 11.06 0.22 -0.75
C ARG A 44 10.19 0.27 0.49
N LYS A 45 9.36 1.31 0.63
CA LYS A 45 8.48 1.46 1.79
C LYS A 45 7.46 0.33 1.82
N LEU A 46 6.81 0.04 0.70
CA LEU A 46 5.85 -1.06 0.60
C LEU A 46 6.49 -2.40 0.93
N ALA A 47 7.64 -2.72 0.36
CA ALA A 47 8.37 -3.95 0.66
C ALA A 47 8.72 -4.07 2.14
N SER A 48 9.19 -2.99 2.78
CA SER A 48 9.50 -2.99 4.21
C SER A 48 8.27 -3.23 5.10
N LEU A 49 7.09 -2.79 4.67
CA LEU A 49 5.86 -3.01 5.41
C LEU A 49 5.44 -4.47 5.33
N VAL A 50 5.52 -5.08 4.14
CA VAL A 50 4.89 -6.38 3.87
C VAL A 50 5.85 -7.56 3.87
N ILE A 51 7.16 -7.35 4.08
CA ILE A 51 8.16 -8.42 4.03
C ILE A 51 7.86 -9.59 4.97
N THR A 52 7.15 -9.32 6.07
CA THR A 52 6.69 -10.35 7.01
C THR A 52 5.72 -11.35 6.38
N ASP A 53 4.90 -10.90 5.43
CA ASP A 53 3.91 -11.73 4.74
C ASP A 53 4.58 -12.63 3.70
N PHE A 54 5.70 -12.18 3.14
CA PHE A 54 6.52 -12.93 2.19
C PHE A 54 7.52 -13.89 2.88
N ARG A 55 7.45 -14.06 4.21
CA ARG A 55 8.48 -14.79 4.99
C ARG A 55 8.83 -16.18 4.45
N ARG A 56 7.88 -16.89 3.83
CA ARG A 56 8.03 -18.28 3.38
C ARG A 56 8.35 -18.43 1.88
N ILE A 57 8.40 -17.34 1.12
CA ILE A 57 8.67 -17.38 -0.32
C ILE A 57 10.17 -17.26 -0.56
N GLU A 58 10.83 -18.37 -0.90
CA GLU A 58 12.23 -18.44 -1.32
C GLU A 58 12.36 -19.34 -2.57
N PRO A 59 12.91 -18.85 -3.70
CA PRO A 59 13.37 -17.47 -3.95
C PRO A 59 12.20 -16.48 -4.18
N LEU A 60 12.43 -15.19 -3.87
CA LEU A 60 11.49 -14.14 -4.27
C LEU A 60 11.48 -14.00 -5.80
N PRO A 61 10.29 -13.86 -6.43
CA PRO A 61 10.21 -13.69 -7.87
C PRO A 61 10.80 -12.35 -8.31
N LYS A 62 11.34 -12.29 -9.54
CA LYS A 62 11.90 -11.05 -10.11
C LYS A 62 10.84 -10.00 -10.47
N THR A 63 9.61 -10.44 -10.68
CA THR A 63 8.41 -9.64 -10.98
C THR A 63 7.24 -10.30 -10.25
N LEU A 64 6.43 -9.50 -9.58
CA LEU A 64 5.18 -9.96 -8.99
C LEU A 64 4.09 -10.09 -10.05
N THR A 65 3.27 -11.13 -9.89
CA THR A 65 1.97 -11.23 -10.58
C THR A 65 1.02 -10.14 -10.07
N GLU A 66 -0.05 -9.87 -10.81
CA GLU A 66 -1.07 -8.89 -10.41
C GLU A 66 -1.68 -9.23 -9.03
N ALA A 67 -1.92 -10.51 -8.77
CA ALA A 67 -2.45 -10.98 -7.49
C ALA A 67 -1.48 -10.73 -6.32
N GLU A 68 -0.18 -11.00 -6.52
CA GLU A 68 0.84 -10.76 -5.49
C GLU A 68 1.07 -9.26 -5.25
N LEU A 69 1.03 -8.47 -6.32
CA LEU A 69 1.17 -7.02 -6.25
C LEU A 69 -0.02 -6.39 -5.51
N LEU A 70 -1.25 -6.85 -5.80
CA LEU A 70 -2.43 -6.46 -5.04
C LEU A 70 -2.33 -6.89 -3.58
N GLY A 71 -1.88 -8.11 -3.31
CA GLY A 71 -1.66 -8.60 -1.95
C GLY A 71 -0.69 -7.71 -1.16
N ALA A 72 0.43 -7.34 -1.79
CA ALA A 72 1.39 -6.39 -1.21
C ALA A 72 0.74 -5.03 -0.96
N PHE A 73 -0.02 -4.48 -1.91
CA PHE A 73 -0.75 -3.23 -1.72
C PHE A 73 -1.79 -3.31 -0.61
N PHE A 74 -2.53 -4.41 -0.51
CA PHE A 74 -3.55 -4.62 0.52
C PHE A 74 -2.94 -4.68 1.94
N SER A 75 -1.88 -5.48 2.12
CA SER A 75 -1.18 -5.57 3.40
C SER A 75 -0.56 -4.23 3.79
N GLY A 76 0.14 -3.58 2.85
CA GLY A 76 0.77 -2.28 3.09
C GLY A 76 -0.26 -1.20 3.42
N PHE A 77 -1.35 -1.14 2.66
CA PHE A 77 -2.48 -0.26 2.92
C PHE A 77 -3.07 -0.49 4.32
N SER A 78 -3.35 -1.74 4.70
CA SER A 78 -3.93 -2.08 5.99
C SER A 78 -3.04 -1.64 7.16
N MET A 79 -1.73 -1.85 7.05
CA MET A 79 -0.77 -1.37 8.05
C MET A 79 -0.73 0.15 8.15
N LEU A 80 -0.74 0.86 7.02
CA LEU A 80 -0.70 2.33 6.99
C LEU A 80 -1.96 2.96 7.59
N ILE A 81 -3.14 2.38 7.31
CA ILE A 81 -4.39 2.84 7.90
C ILE A 81 -4.39 2.60 9.41
N ASN A 82 -3.95 1.43 9.87
CA ASN A 82 -3.83 1.15 11.31
C ASN A 82 -2.88 2.13 12.01
N ASN A 83 -1.73 2.44 11.39
CA ASN A 83 -0.80 3.44 11.90
C ASN A 83 -1.45 4.83 11.99
N SER A 84 -2.22 5.22 10.98
CA SER A 84 -2.96 6.48 10.95
C SER A 84 -3.99 6.58 12.08
N VAL A 85 -4.78 5.53 12.29
CA VAL A 85 -5.78 5.46 13.37
C VAL A 85 -5.12 5.54 14.75
N ASN A 86 -3.92 4.97 14.88
CA ASN A 86 -3.08 5.06 16.08
C ASN A 86 -2.30 6.39 16.18
N GLN A 87 -2.71 7.41 15.44
CA GLN A 87 -2.17 8.78 15.47
C GLN A 87 -0.69 8.90 15.06
N GLN A 88 -0.16 7.92 14.31
CA GLN A 88 1.15 8.07 13.69
C GLN A 88 1.08 9.02 12.50
N THR A 89 2.08 9.89 12.38
CA THR A 89 2.17 10.84 11.28
C THR A 89 2.39 10.11 9.96
N MET A 90 1.49 10.31 9.01
CA MET A 90 1.62 9.76 7.66
C MET A 90 2.49 10.65 6.79
N THR A 91 3.38 10.04 6.01
CA THR A 91 4.23 10.74 5.05
C THR A 91 3.55 10.82 3.68
N LYS A 92 4.07 11.67 2.78
CA LYS A 92 3.58 11.77 1.39
C LYS A 92 3.62 10.40 0.68
N THR A 93 4.66 9.61 0.91
CA THR A 93 4.79 8.25 0.37
C THR A 93 3.67 7.33 0.84
N ASP A 94 3.17 7.50 2.09
CA ASP A 94 2.06 6.69 2.60
C ASP A 94 0.76 6.99 1.87
N TYR A 95 0.49 8.27 1.61
CA TYR A 95 -0.66 8.67 0.80
C TYR A 95 -0.54 8.15 -0.64
N SER A 96 0.66 8.16 -1.23
CA SER A 96 0.89 7.57 -2.56
C SER A 96 0.65 6.06 -2.58
N ILE A 97 1.08 5.32 -1.56
CA ILE A 97 0.81 3.88 -1.43
C ILE A 97 -0.70 3.63 -1.31
N ILE A 98 -1.40 4.41 -0.48
CA ILE A 98 -2.85 4.30 -0.33
C ILE A 98 -3.57 4.59 -1.65
N ALA A 99 -3.17 5.65 -2.36
CA ALA A 99 -3.78 6.02 -3.63
C ALA A 99 -3.58 4.95 -4.70
N LEU A 100 -2.37 4.37 -4.79
CA LEU A 100 -2.09 3.25 -5.70
C LEU A 100 -2.89 2.01 -5.32
N ALA A 101 -2.93 1.63 -4.04
CA ALA A 101 -3.72 0.48 -3.59
C ALA A 101 -5.20 0.61 -3.99
N ARG A 102 -5.78 1.81 -3.85
CA ARG A 102 -7.14 2.10 -4.34
C ARG A 102 -7.26 1.97 -5.85
N GLY A 103 -6.30 2.52 -6.59
CA GLY A 103 -6.27 2.45 -8.06
C GLY A 103 -6.19 1.00 -8.57
N TYR A 104 -5.35 0.17 -7.95
CA TYR A 104 -5.28 -1.27 -8.24
C TYR A 104 -6.59 -1.97 -7.90
N ALA A 105 -7.17 -1.71 -6.73
CA ALA A 105 -8.44 -2.30 -6.33
C ALA A 105 -9.60 -1.97 -7.29
N LEU A 106 -9.61 -0.77 -7.89
CA LEU A 106 -10.63 -0.35 -8.85
C LEU A 106 -10.46 -0.94 -10.26
N ASN A 107 -9.24 -1.32 -10.64
CA ASN A 107 -8.92 -1.82 -11.98
C ASN A 107 -8.97 -3.36 -12.10
N ILE A 108 -9.15 -4.08 -11.00
CA ILE A 108 -9.24 -5.55 -11.04
C ILE A 108 -10.52 -5.96 -11.77
N ASP A 109 -10.35 -6.81 -12.77
CA ASP A 109 -11.46 -7.47 -13.45
C ASP A 109 -12.16 -8.43 -12.48
N LEU A 110 -13.36 -8.04 -12.08
CA LEU A 110 -14.17 -8.69 -11.05
C LEU A 110 -14.75 -10.05 -11.49
N SER A 111 -14.46 -10.51 -12.71
CA SER A 111 -15.13 -11.65 -13.32
C SER A 111 -14.46 -13.01 -13.06
N HIS A 112 -13.21 -13.09 -12.59
CA HIS A 112 -12.46 -14.36 -12.61
C HIS A 112 -11.74 -14.79 -11.31
N ASN A 113 -11.75 -14.03 -10.21
CA ASN A 113 -11.09 -14.47 -8.97
C ASN A 113 -11.71 -13.88 -7.69
N GLN A 114 -12.50 -14.68 -6.96
CA GLN A 114 -13.21 -14.28 -5.74
C GLN A 114 -12.27 -13.76 -4.63
N ALA A 115 -11.06 -14.32 -4.49
CA ALA A 115 -10.12 -13.84 -3.48
C ALA A 115 -9.61 -12.42 -3.80
N LEU A 116 -9.43 -12.11 -5.09
CA LEU A 116 -9.07 -10.75 -5.52
C LEU A 116 -10.24 -9.78 -5.33
N LEU A 117 -11.48 -10.23 -5.54
CA LEU A 117 -12.69 -9.46 -5.26
C LEU A 117 -12.78 -9.05 -3.79
N ASP A 118 -12.57 -10.01 -2.89
CA ASP A 118 -12.70 -9.79 -1.46
C ASP A 118 -11.62 -8.81 -0.96
N HIS A 119 -10.39 -8.94 -1.45
CA HIS A 119 -9.31 -8.00 -1.16
C HIS A 119 -9.60 -6.60 -1.71
N ALA A 120 -9.99 -6.48 -2.98
CA ALA A 120 -10.32 -5.19 -3.60
C ALA A 120 -11.48 -4.48 -2.88
N SER A 121 -12.54 -5.21 -2.57
CA SER A 121 -13.70 -4.69 -1.82
C SER A 121 -13.30 -4.21 -0.43
N SER A 122 -12.44 -4.98 0.25
CA SER A 122 -11.92 -4.61 1.58
C SER A 122 -11.07 -3.33 1.53
N VAL A 123 -10.20 -3.17 0.53
CA VAL A 123 -9.43 -1.93 0.30
C VAL A 123 -10.38 -0.74 0.18
N ILE A 124 -11.39 -0.85 -0.67
CA ILE A 124 -12.34 0.23 -0.94
C ILE A 124 -13.14 0.59 0.33
N GLN A 125 -13.64 -0.41 1.06
CA GLN A 125 -14.42 -0.18 2.27
C GLN A 125 -13.60 0.50 3.37
N VAL A 126 -12.38 0.00 3.63
CA VAL A 126 -11.48 0.56 4.64
C VAL A 126 -11.05 1.98 4.25
N ALA A 127 -10.78 2.22 2.97
CA ALA A 127 -10.45 3.53 2.44
C ALA A 127 -11.56 4.55 2.70
N ASN A 128 -12.80 4.19 2.39
CA ASN A 128 -13.97 5.04 2.61
C ASN A 128 -14.19 5.34 4.11
N ASN A 129 -13.98 4.35 4.98
CA ASN A 129 -14.10 4.53 6.42
C ASN A 129 -13.03 5.46 6.97
N TRP A 130 -11.79 5.34 6.49
CA TRP A 130 -10.70 6.23 6.85
C TRP A 130 -10.93 7.66 6.35
N ASP A 131 -11.44 7.85 5.14
CA ASP A 131 -11.82 9.18 4.62
C ASP A 131 -12.92 9.83 5.46
N LYS A 132 -13.89 9.05 5.96
CA LYS A 132 -14.90 9.53 6.92
C LYS A 132 -14.26 9.90 8.26
N HIS A 133 -13.35 9.08 8.77
CA HIS A 133 -12.63 9.35 10.02
C HIS A 133 -11.84 10.66 9.96
N ILE A 134 -11.05 10.88 8.90
CA ILE A 134 -10.29 12.12 8.70
C ILE A 134 -11.21 13.34 8.65
N ARG A 135 -12.31 13.27 7.90
CA ARG A 135 -13.30 14.36 7.83
C ARG A 135 -13.84 14.72 9.21
N ASN A 136 -14.22 13.72 10.01
CA ASN A 136 -14.73 13.92 11.35
C ASN A 136 -13.68 14.54 12.30
N VAL A 137 -12.42 14.08 12.22
CA VAL A 137 -11.32 14.64 13.02
C VAL A 137 -11.06 16.09 12.66
N ASN A 138 -11.04 16.44 11.38
CA ASN A 138 -10.81 17.80 10.91
C ASN A 138 -11.97 18.74 11.31
N GLN A 139 -13.23 18.28 11.22
CA GLN A 139 -14.39 19.05 11.69
C GLN A 139 -14.33 19.32 13.21
N ARG A 140 -13.93 18.34 14.02
CA ARG A 140 -13.75 18.51 15.48
C ARG A 140 -12.60 19.45 15.85
N ARG A 141 -11.56 19.54 15.00
CA ARG A 141 -10.48 20.52 15.19
C ARG A 141 -10.93 21.94 14.85
N ASN A 142 -11.69 22.12 13.78
CA ASN A 142 -12.19 23.45 13.38
C ASN A 142 -13.23 24.03 14.35
N THR A 143 -14.04 23.19 14.99
CA THR A 143 -15.03 23.61 16.01
C THR A 143 -14.41 24.04 17.34
N ARG A 144 -13.14 23.70 17.62
CA ARG A 144 -12.41 24.15 18.82
C ARG A 144 -11.95 25.61 18.77
N PHE A 145 -12.02 26.26 17.61
CA PHE A 145 -11.59 27.66 17.41
C PHE A 145 -12.77 28.63 17.18
N THR A 146 -14.00 28.15 17.35
CA THR A 146 -15.21 28.99 17.31
C THR A 146 -15.75 29.19 18.73
N VAL A 147 -15.08 30.04 19.51
CA VAL A 147 -15.63 30.76 20.67
C VAL A 147 -15.07 32.17 20.62
#